data_AF-A0AAE7T0B8-F1
#
_entry.id   AF-A0AAE7T0B8-F1
#
_cell.length_a   1.000
_cell.length_b   1.000
_cell.length_c   1.000
_cell.angle_alpha   90.00
_cell.angle_beta   90.00
_cell.angle_gamma   90.00
#
_symmetry.space_group_name_H-M   'P 1'
#
loop_
_entity.id
_entity.type
_entity.pdbx_description
1 polymer ?
#
loop_
_entity_poly.entity_id
_entity_poly.type
_entity_poly.pdbx_seq_one_letter_code
_entity_poly.pdbx_strand_id
1 'polypeptide(L)'
;MSFFNFWRNKKKEIPEKKMNTALPQNEQKTTWKAITLYVEADFRDFQLVSIITSAIAANDDPKSEFVVKKIVQINPRVKEIALIMASVATGDEAQKYYVVKNIKEKED
;
A
#
# COMPACT_ATOMS: atom_id res chain seq x y z
N MET A 1 25.39 28.91 -5.97
CA MET A 1 24.76 28.42 -4.72
C MET A 1 24.30 26.99 -4.95
N SER A 2 24.88 26.06 -4.19
CA SER A 2 24.85 24.61 -4.44
C SER A 2 23.70 23.96 -3.65
N PHE A 3 22.66 23.52 -4.35
CA PHE A 3 21.41 22.99 -3.76
C PHE A 3 21.32 21.46 -3.71
N PHE A 4 22.43 20.73 -3.87
CA PHE A 4 22.41 19.25 -3.99
C PHE A 4 23.40 18.50 -3.08
N ASN A 5 23.90 19.12 -2.02
CA ASN A 5 24.85 18.45 -1.10
C ASN A 5 24.19 17.72 0.09
N PHE A 6 22.85 17.70 0.20
CA PHE A 6 22.18 17.09 1.35
C PHE A 6 21.87 15.59 1.17
N TRP A 7 21.84 15.08 -0.06
CA TRP A 7 21.42 13.69 -0.33
C TRP A 7 22.57 12.68 -0.46
N ARG A 8 23.78 13.03 -0.01
CA ARG A 8 24.98 12.20 -0.20
C ARG A 8 25.66 11.71 1.08
N ASN A 9 25.01 11.71 2.24
CA ASN A 9 25.61 11.09 3.44
C ASN A 9 24.57 10.59 4.46
N LYS A 10 24.06 9.37 4.25
CA LYS A 10 23.63 8.45 5.32
C LYS A 10 23.78 7.00 4.87
N LYS A 11 25.02 6.50 4.81
CA LYS A 11 25.29 5.08 5.07
C LYS A 11 25.79 5.01 6.51
N LYS A 12 24.90 4.64 7.44
CA LYS A 12 25.32 4.13 8.75
C LYS A 12 25.50 2.64 8.58
N GLU A 13 26.75 2.20 8.69
CA GLU A 13 27.13 0.80 8.74
C GLU A 13 26.55 0.18 10.03
N ILE A 14 25.69 -0.82 9.88
CA ILE A 14 25.22 -1.67 10.97
C ILE A 14 26.14 -2.89 10.97
N PRO A 15 26.79 -3.26 12.09
CA PRO A 15 27.77 -4.33 12.10
C PRO A 15 27.08 -5.69 11.85
N GLU A 16 27.50 -6.38 10.79
CA GLU A 16 27.07 -7.74 10.45
C GLU A 16 27.65 -8.76 11.44
N LYS A 17 26.81 -9.26 12.34
CA LYS A 17 27.10 -10.48 13.10
C LYS A 17 26.90 -11.68 12.18
N LYS A 18 27.99 -12.26 11.68
CA LYS A 18 27.98 -13.51 10.90
C LYS A 18 27.50 -14.67 11.78
N MET A 19 26.32 -15.20 11.49
CA MET A 19 25.91 -16.54 11.91
C MET A 19 25.86 -17.42 10.67
N ASN A 20 26.92 -18.20 10.49
CA ASN A 20 26.95 -19.26 9.49
C ASN A 20 26.10 -20.41 10.03
N THR A 21 24.92 -20.62 9.44
CA THR A 21 24.24 -21.90 9.51
C THR A 21 23.80 -22.22 8.10
N ALA A 22 24.52 -23.14 7.47
CA ALA A 22 24.23 -23.61 6.13
C ALA A 22 22.85 -24.28 6.12
N LEU A 23 21.89 -23.65 5.45
CA LEU A 23 20.60 -24.24 5.09
C LEU A 23 20.73 -24.78 3.66
N PRO A 24 20.10 -25.92 3.34
CA PRO A 24 20.29 -26.60 2.06
C PRO A 24 19.85 -25.71 0.90
N GLN A 25 20.75 -25.60 -0.08
CA GLN A 25 20.59 -24.88 -1.34
C GLN A 25 19.52 -25.56 -2.20
N ASN A 26 18.27 -25.17 -2.02
CA ASN A 26 17.24 -25.30 -3.05
C ASN A 26 16.62 -23.92 -3.29
N GLU A 27 17.43 -23.00 -3.78
CA GLU A 27 16.98 -21.67 -4.17
C GLU A 27 16.32 -21.74 -5.55
N GLN A 28 15.10 -22.27 -5.57
CA GLN A 28 14.15 -21.82 -6.58
C GLN A 28 14.03 -20.30 -6.41
N LYS A 29 14.50 -19.54 -7.40
CA LYS A 29 14.38 -18.07 -7.43
C LYS A 29 12.90 -17.72 -7.31
N THR A 30 12.49 -17.47 -6.07
CA THR A 30 11.10 -17.13 -5.76
C THR A 30 10.89 -15.70 -6.21
N THR A 31 10.19 -15.53 -7.32
CA THR A 31 9.81 -14.21 -7.83
C THR A 31 8.62 -13.70 -7.02
N TRP A 32 8.72 -12.47 -6.51
CA TRP A 32 7.66 -11.82 -5.74
C TRP A 32 7.00 -10.74 -6.58
N LYS A 33 5.68 -10.83 -6.75
CA LYS A 33 4.87 -9.88 -7.52
C LYS A 33 4.11 -8.93 -6.60
N ALA A 34 4.16 -7.64 -6.89
CA ALA A 34 3.40 -6.66 -6.12
C ALA A 34 1.91 -6.78 -6.40
N ILE A 35 1.09 -6.75 -5.34
CA ILE A 35 -0.36 -6.73 -5.45
C ILE A 35 -0.83 -5.29 -5.64
N THR A 36 -1.73 -5.05 -6.60
CA THR A 36 -2.31 -3.72 -6.83
C THR A 36 -3.23 -3.33 -5.68
N LEU A 37 -3.08 -2.10 -5.17
CA LEU A 37 -3.87 -1.56 -4.05
C LEU A 37 -5.34 -1.33 -4.41
N TYR A 38 -5.62 -0.92 -5.65
CA TYR A 38 -6.96 -0.62 -6.14
C TYR A 38 -7.33 -1.52 -7.31
N VAL A 39 -8.58 -1.96 -7.33
CA VAL A 39 -9.19 -2.75 -8.40
C VAL A 39 -10.46 -2.05 -8.87
N GLU A 40 -11.00 -2.48 -10.01
CA GLU A 40 -12.28 -1.94 -10.47
C GLU A 40 -13.38 -2.23 -9.44
N ALA A 41 -14.20 -1.20 -9.21
CA ALA A 41 -15.32 -1.32 -8.30
C ALA A 41 -16.45 -2.14 -8.94
N ASP A 42 -17.31 -2.69 -8.10
CA ASP A 42 -18.52 -3.36 -8.57
C ASP A 42 -19.46 -2.35 -9.22
N PHE A 43 -20.05 -2.72 -10.35
CA PHE A 43 -21.01 -1.88 -11.07
C PHE A 43 -22.24 -1.54 -10.22
N ARG A 44 -22.58 -2.38 -9.24
CA ARG A 44 -23.68 -2.16 -8.29
C ARG A 44 -23.48 -0.89 -7.45
N ASP A 45 -22.23 -0.50 -7.20
CA ASP A 45 -21.91 0.67 -6.39
C ASP A 45 -21.88 1.98 -7.19
N PHE A 46 -21.88 1.90 -8.52
CA PHE A 46 -21.63 3.06 -9.39
C PHE A 46 -22.66 4.16 -9.21
N GLN A 47 -23.94 3.79 -9.14
CA GLN A 47 -25.01 4.76 -8.99
C GLN A 47 -24.88 5.53 -7.69
N LEU A 48 -24.69 4.83 -6.57
CA LEU A 48 -24.61 5.43 -5.24
C LEU A 48 -23.40 6.36 -5.13
N VAL A 49 -22.22 5.87 -5.54
CA VAL A 49 -20.98 6.67 -5.50
C VAL A 49 -21.09 7.89 -6.40
N SER A 50 -21.70 7.77 -7.57
CA SER A 50 -21.88 8.91 -8.49
C SER A 50 -22.79 9.97 -7.88
N ILE A 51 -23.91 9.59 -7.27
CA ILE A 51 -24.83 10.55 -6.63
C ILE A 51 -24.14 11.27 -5.48
N ILE A 52 -23.47 10.54 -4.58
CA ILE A 52 -22.74 11.13 -3.45
C ILE A 52 -21.66 12.09 -3.94
N THR A 53 -20.88 11.66 -4.94
CA THR A 53 -19.81 12.48 -5.50
C THR A 53 -20.37 13.75 -6.11
N SER A 54 -21.44 13.66 -6.91
CA SER A 54 -22.10 14.83 -7.49
C SER A 54 -22.65 15.78 -6.43
N ALA A 55 -23.25 15.26 -5.36
CA ALA A 55 -23.77 16.08 -4.27
C ALA A 55 -22.64 16.81 -3.50
N ILE A 56 -21.55 16.12 -3.21
CA ILE A 56 -20.36 16.73 -2.57
C ILE A 56 -19.76 17.79 -3.51
N ALA A 57 -19.63 17.48 -4.79
CA ALA A 57 -19.00 18.35 -5.75
C ALA A 57 -19.84 19.60 -6.06
N ALA A 58 -21.18 19.48 -6.07
CA ALA A 58 -22.10 20.60 -6.27
C ALA A 58 -22.25 21.51 -5.02
N ASN A 59 -21.73 21.10 -3.86
CA ASN A 59 -21.86 21.85 -2.62
C ASN A 59 -21.27 23.27 -2.72
N ASP A 60 -20.11 23.39 -3.38
CA ASP A 60 -19.39 24.67 -3.48
C ASP A 60 -19.82 25.50 -4.71
N ASP A 61 -20.23 24.83 -5.79
CA ASP A 61 -20.78 25.47 -6.99
C ASP A 61 -21.95 24.65 -7.56
N PRO A 62 -23.20 25.07 -7.29
CA PRO A 62 -24.40 24.37 -7.75
C PRO A 62 -24.57 24.34 -9.28
N LYS A 63 -23.81 25.14 -10.03
CA LYS A 63 -23.85 25.17 -11.50
C LYS A 63 -22.74 24.36 -12.15
N SER A 64 -21.83 23.79 -11.36
CA SER A 64 -20.73 22.98 -11.87
C SER A 64 -21.21 21.60 -12.33
N GLU A 65 -20.65 21.12 -13.43
CA GLU A 65 -20.92 19.79 -13.99
C GLU A 65 -19.74 18.85 -13.71
N PHE A 66 -20.01 17.71 -13.08
CA PHE A 66 -19.01 16.71 -12.74
C PHE A 66 -19.25 15.40 -13.47
N VAL A 67 -18.20 14.84 -14.07
CA VAL A 67 -18.25 13.55 -14.76
C VAL A 67 -17.33 12.56 -14.05
N VAL A 68 -17.91 11.50 -13.51
CA VAL A 68 -17.16 10.40 -12.89
C VAL A 68 -16.52 9.55 -13.98
N LYS A 69 -15.20 9.62 -14.12
CA LYS A 69 -14.45 8.90 -15.17
C LYS A 69 -14.14 7.45 -14.81
N LYS A 70 -13.90 7.17 -13.53
CA LYS A 70 -13.51 5.85 -13.04
C LYS A 70 -13.87 5.70 -11.58
N ILE A 71 -14.42 4.54 -11.22
CA ILE A 71 -14.68 4.15 -9.84
C ILE A 71 -13.81 2.92 -9.55
N VAL A 72 -13.00 3.02 -8.51
CA VAL A 72 -12.13 1.93 -8.04
C VAL A 72 -12.39 1.68 -6.57
N GLN A 73 -12.14 0.45 -6.13
CA GLN A 73 -12.22 0.07 -4.74
C GLN A 73 -10.88 -0.50 -4.28
N ILE A 74 -10.65 -0.47 -2.96
CA ILE A 74 -9.49 -1.13 -2.37
C ILE A 74 -9.59 -2.62 -2.68
N ASN A 75 -8.48 -3.21 -3.13
CA ASN A 75 -8.38 -4.64 -3.36
C ASN A 75 -8.76 -5.40 -2.07
N PRO A 76 -9.80 -6.25 -2.08
CA PRO A 76 -10.27 -6.96 -0.88
C PRO A 76 -9.16 -7.71 -0.17
N ARG A 77 -8.23 -8.31 -0.93
CA ARG A 77 -7.10 -9.05 -0.38
C ARG A 77 -6.09 -8.16 0.34
N VAL A 78 -5.87 -6.95 -0.17
CA VAL A 78 -5.02 -5.96 0.49
C VAL A 78 -5.66 -5.51 1.80
N LYS A 79 -6.98 -5.29 1.81
CA LYS A 79 -7.72 -4.93 3.02
C LYS A 79 -7.58 -5.99 4.12
N GLU A 80 -7.73 -7.26 3.76
CA GLU A 80 -7.57 -8.39 4.69
C GLU A 80 -6.15 -8.47 5.26
N ILE A 81 -5.13 -8.44 4.40
CA ILE A 81 -3.73 -8.49 4.83
C ILE A 81 -3.40 -7.28 5.72
N ALA A 82 -3.86 -6.09 5.36
CA ALA A 82 -3.64 -4.89 6.16
C ALA A 82 -4.26 -5.01 7.56
N LEU A 83 -5.45 -5.61 7.67
CA LEU A 83 -6.10 -5.85 8.96
C LEU A 83 -5.33 -6.85 9.83
N ILE A 84 -4.84 -7.95 9.23
CA ILE A 84 -4.01 -8.93 9.93
C ILE A 84 -2.71 -8.26 10.41
N MET A 85 -2.04 -7.52 9.54
CA MET A 85 -0.79 -6.82 9.87
C MET A 85 -0.98 -5.79 10.97
N ALA A 86 -2.08 -5.03 10.96
CA ALA A 86 -2.40 -4.09 12.03
C ALA A 86 -2.60 -4.82 13.38
N SER A 87 -3.27 -5.96 13.36
CA SER A 87 -3.50 -6.79 14.55
C SER A 87 -2.19 -7.33 15.12
N VAL A 88 -1.30 -7.82 14.25
CA VAL A 88 0.04 -8.31 14.65
C VAL A 88 0.90 -7.18 15.19
N ALA A 89 0.93 -6.03 14.50
CA ALA A 89 1.71 -4.87 14.90
C ALA A 89 1.30 -4.32 16.28
N THR A 90 0.01 -4.40 16.62
CA THR A 90 -0.50 -3.98 17.93
C THR A 90 -0.01 -4.89 19.06
N GLY A 91 0.20 -6.18 18.79
CA GLY A 91 0.67 -7.15 19.77
C GLY A 91 2.17 -7.09 20.08
N ASP A 92 2.97 -6.47 19.21
CA ASP A 92 4.43 -6.42 19.33
C ASP A 92 4.87 -5.33 20.32
N GLU A 93 4.50 -4.07 20.08
CA GLU A 93 4.82 -2.95 20.96
C GLU A 93 3.76 -1.84 20.90
N ALA A 94 2.99 -1.67 21.98
CA ALA A 94 1.83 -0.77 22.06
C ALA A 94 2.13 0.73 21.82
N GLN A 95 3.41 1.15 21.86
CA GLN A 95 3.82 2.55 21.65
C GLN A 95 4.42 2.82 20.27
N LYS A 96 4.48 1.82 19.38
CA LYS A 96 5.05 1.97 18.05
C LYS A 96 3.96 2.03 16.97
N TYR A 97 4.20 2.89 15.98
CA TYR A 97 3.37 2.97 14.78
C TYR A 97 4.07 2.24 13.63
N TYR A 98 3.34 1.35 12.98
CA TYR A 98 3.82 0.60 11.83
C TYR A 98 3.09 1.05 10.57
N VAL A 99 3.82 1.11 9.45
CA VAL A 99 3.26 1.48 8.14
C VAL A 99 3.56 0.36 7.15
N VAL A 100 2.49 -0.20 6.57
CA VAL A 100 2.62 -1.19 5.49
C VAL A 100 3.06 -0.47 4.23
N LYS A 101 4.28 -0.76 3.76
CA LYS A 101 4.84 -0.13 2.55
C LYS A 101 4.53 -0.90 1.27
N ASN A 102 4.49 -2.22 1.33
CA ASN A 102 4.32 -3.06 0.15
C ASN A 102 3.72 -4.41 0.54
N ILE A 103 2.80 -4.92 -0.29
CA ILE A 103 2.22 -6.26 -0.17
C ILE A 103 2.55 -7.00 -1.46
N LYS A 104 3.21 -8.14 -1.32
CA LYS A 104 3.64 -8.97 -2.43
C LYS A 104 3.12 -10.38 -2.27
N GLU A 105 2.85 -11.00 -3.40
CA GLU A 105 2.51 -12.40 -3.50
C GLU A 105 3.67 -13.14 -4.14
N LYS A 106 3.87 -14.39 -3.72
CA LYS A 106 4.80 -15.30 -4.37
C LYS A 106 4.21 -15.71 -5.72
N GLU A 107 4.99 -15.55 -6.78
CA GLU A 107 4.65 -16.07 -8.11
C GLU A 107 4.91 -17.58 -8.09
N ASP A 108 3.92 -18.37 -8.52
CA ASP A 108 3.99 -19.84 -8.59
C ASP A 108 4.94 -20.33 -9.70
#